data_AF-T1G4W2-F1
#
_entry.id   AF-T1G4W2-F1
#
_cell.length_a   1.000
_cell.length_b   1.000
_cell.length_c   1.000
_cell.angle_alpha   90.00
_cell.angle_beta   90.00
_cell.angle_gamma   90.00
#
_symmetry.space_group_name_H-M   'P 1'
#
loop_
_entity.id
_entity.type
_entity.pdbx_description
1 polymer ?
#
loop_
_entity_poly.entity_id
_entity_poly.type
_entity_poly.pdbx_seq_one_letter_code
_entity_poly.pdbx_strand_id
1 'polypeptide(L)'
;KDANRPKRPRSAYIIWLLDFRAQVKSRFVGNKELLRAAGEEWRKMTSIDKLPYARLAEQEKQKYGEAMKGYNMVSQSNKSLCQPSNLPF
;
A
#
# COMPACT_ATOMS: atom_id res chain seq x y z
N LYS A 1 8.86 1.94 16.56
CA LYS A 1 8.32 1.48 15.25
C LYS A 1 6.82 1.69 15.30
N ASP A 2 6.34 2.78 14.74
CA ASP A 2 5.00 3.31 15.05
C ASP A 2 3.90 2.42 14.47
N ALA A 3 3.22 1.70 15.36
CA ALA A 3 2.20 0.70 15.05
C ALA A 3 0.92 1.29 14.44
N ASN A 4 0.82 2.62 14.40
CA ASN A 4 -0.41 3.32 14.06
C ASN A 4 -0.33 3.99 12.67
N ARG A 5 0.82 3.90 11.98
CA ARG A 5 0.94 4.39 10.60
C ARG A 5 0.10 3.52 9.66
N PRO A 6 -0.85 4.11 8.89
CA PRO A 6 -1.59 3.35 7.89
C PRO A 6 -0.63 2.73 6.88
N LYS A 7 -0.94 1.50 6.46
CA LYS A 7 -0.10 0.73 5.53
C LYS A 7 -0.17 1.36 4.15
N ARG A 8 0.98 1.51 3.47
CA ARG A 8 1.06 2.17 2.15
C ARG A 8 0.03 1.60 1.17
N PRO A 9 -0.62 2.43 0.35
CA PRO A 9 -1.60 1.97 -0.61
C PRO A 9 -0.93 1.07 -1.64
N ARG A 10 -1.64 0.05 -2.10
CA ARG A 10 -1.16 -0.83 -3.18
C ARG A 10 -1.36 -0.13 -4.52
N SER A 11 -0.32 -0.12 -5.36
CA SER A 11 -0.42 0.40 -6.72
C SER A 11 -1.05 -0.63 -7.67
N ALA A 12 -1.44 -0.20 -8.87
CA ALA A 12 -2.07 -1.06 -9.88
C ALA A 12 -1.22 -2.31 -10.18
N TYR A 13 0.09 -2.10 -10.33
CA TYR A 13 1.06 -3.17 -10.52
C TYR A 13 1.08 -4.16 -9.35
N ILE A 14 1.02 -3.69 -8.10
CA ILE A 14 1.06 -4.58 -6.93
C ILE A 14 -0.23 -5.39 -6.80
N ILE A 15 -1.38 -4.80 -7.11
CA ILE A 15 -2.67 -5.50 -7.09
C ILE A 15 -2.65 -6.62 -8.14
N TRP A 16 -2.23 -6.31 -9.37
CA TRP A 16 -2.06 -7.30 -10.43
C TRP A 16 -1.00 -8.35 -10.08
N LEU A 17 0.15 -7.95 -9.51
CA LEU A 17 1.24 -8.86 -9.15
C LEU A 17 0.82 -9.87 -8.08
N LEU A 18 -0.05 -9.48 -7.13
CA LEU A 18 -0.60 -10.40 -6.14
C LEU A 18 -1.47 -11.47 -6.80
N ASP A 19 -2.29 -11.07 -7.77
CA ASP A 19 -3.14 -11.96 -8.54
C ASP A 19 -2.31 -12.90 -9.42
N PHE A 20 -1.38 -12.33 -10.20
CA PHE A 20 -0.42 -13.07 -11.00
C PHE A 20 0.36 -14.08 -10.15
N ARG A 21 0.84 -13.66 -8.97
CA ARG A 21 1.53 -14.56 -8.04
C ARG A 21 0.64 -15.71 -7.59
N ALA A 22 -0.64 -15.47 -7.32
CA ALA A 22 -1.57 -16.54 -6.95
C ALA A 22 -1.77 -17.55 -8.09
N GLN A 23 -1.84 -17.06 -9.34
CA GLN A 23 -2.01 -17.89 -10.53
C GLN A 23 -0.75 -18.70 -10.88
N VAL A 24 0.43 -18.11 -10.77
CA VAL A 24 1.69 -18.74 -11.20
C VAL A 24 2.53 -19.31 -10.05
N LYS A 25 2.02 -19.31 -8.81
CA LYS A 25 2.73 -19.83 -7.63
C LYS A 25 3.21 -21.27 -7.82
N SER A 26 2.45 -22.09 -8.54
CA SER A 26 2.79 -23.49 -8.84
C SER A 26 3.81 -23.64 -9.97
N ARG A 27 3.98 -22.62 -10.82
CA ARG A 27 4.90 -22.63 -11.97
C ARG A 27 6.30 -22.12 -11.65
N PHE A 28 6.45 -21.28 -10.63
CA PHE A 28 7.75 -20.71 -10.26
C PHE A 28 8.20 -21.19 -8.89
N VAL A 29 9.43 -21.74 -8.83
CA VAL A 29 10.05 -22.21 -7.59
C VAL A 29 10.56 -21.03 -6.75
N GLY A 30 10.81 -19.86 -7.37
CA GLY A 30 11.39 -18.69 -6.73
C GLY A 30 10.64 -17.38 -7.01
N ASN A 31 10.51 -16.54 -5.96
CA ASN A 31 9.89 -15.22 -6.09
C ASN A 31 10.65 -14.29 -7.06
N LYS A 32 11.97 -14.45 -7.19
CA LYS A 32 12.81 -13.58 -8.04
C LYS A 32 12.47 -13.75 -9.53
N GLU A 33 12.29 -14.98 -9.99
CA GLU A 33 11.91 -15.28 -11.38
C GLU A 33 10.47 -14.84 -11.65
N LEU A 34 9.58 -15.09 -10.69
CA LEU A 34 8.19 -14.64 -10.76
C LEU A 34 8.09 -13.12 -10.90
N LEU A 35 8.82 -12.35 -10.09
CA LEU A 35 8.83 -10.88 -10.20
C LEU A 35 9.43 -10.39 -11.53
N ARG A 36 10.44 -11.09 -12.06
CA ARG A 36 11.04 -10.76 -13.36
C ARG A 36 10.05 -10.98 -14.50
N ALA A 37 9.43 -12.17 -14.56
CA ALA A 37 8.39 -12.49 -15.53
C ALA A 37 7.21 -11.53 -15.41
N ALA A 38 6.80 -11.21 -14.18
CA ALA A 38 5.69 -10.29 -13.94
C ALA A 38 6.00 -8.86 -14.44
N GLY A 39 7.23 -8.37 -14.27
CA GLY A 39 7.64 -7.07 -14.77
C GLY A 39 7.63 -6.99 -16.31
N GLU A 40 8.03 -8.07 -16.99
CA GLU A 40 7.98 -8.16 -18.45
C GLU A 40 6.54 -8.22 -18.95
N GLU A 41 5.69 -9.05 -18.32
CA GLU A 41 4.28 -9.20 -18.68
C GLU A 41 3.51 -7.89 -18.46
N TRP A 42 3.74 -7.21 -17.33
CA TRP A 42 3.13 -5.91 -17.06
C TRP A 42 3.54 -4.85 -18.09
N ARG A 43 4.76 -4.88 -18.62
CA ARG A 43 5.18 -3.95 -19.68
C ARG A 43 4.48 -4.26 -21.01
N LYS A 44 4.18 -5.54 -21.29
CA LYS A 44 3.44 -5.97 -22.49
C LYS A 44 1.95 -5.69 -22.43
N MET A 45 1.35 -5.73 -21.23
CA MET A 45 -0.08 -5.44 -21.04
C MET A 45 -0.46 -4.04 -21.54
N THR A 46 -1.65 -3.94 -22.13
CA THR A 46 -2.17 -2.68 -22.64
C THR A 46 -2.78 -1.84 -21.52
N SER A 47 -3.02 -0.56 -21.79
CA SER A 47 -3.71 0.34 -20.85
C SER A 47 -5.13 -0.15 -20.51
N ILE A 48 -5.74 -0.93 -21.40
CA ILE A 48 -7.08 -1.51 -21.22
C ILE A 48 -7.04 -2.65 -20.20
N ASP A 49 -6.04 -3.53 -20.29
CA ASP A 49 -5.87 -4.62 -19.32
C ASP A 49 -5.48 -4.07 -17.94
N LYS A 50 -4.72 -2.97 -17.92
CA LYS A 50 -4.30 -2.28 -16.71
C LYS A 50 -5.41 -1.45 -16.06
N LEU A 51 -6.42 -1.06 -16.83
CA LEU A 51 -7.51 -0.17 -16.42
C LEU A 51 -8.28 -0.66 -15.18
N PRO A 52 -8.72 -1.93 -15.07
CA PRO A 52 -9.34 -2.43 -13.83
C PRO A 52 -8.39 -2.29 -12.63
N TYR A 53 -7.11 -2.66 -12.79
CA TYR A 53 -6.12 -2.54 -11.72
C TYR A 53 -5.80 -1.10 -11.34
N ALA A 54 -5.82 -0.18 -12.31
CA ALA A 54 -5.65 1.26 -12.09
C ALA A 54 -6.80 1.83 -11.26
N ARG A 55 -8.06 1.46 -11.57
CA ARG A 55 -9.24 1.85 -10.78
C ARG A 55 -9.16 1.32 -9.35
N LEU A 56 -8.80 0.06 -9.17
CA LEU A 56 -8.62 -0.52 -7.83
C LEU A 56 -7.51 0.19 -7.05
N ALA A 57 -6.39 0.52 -7.71
CA ALA A 57 -5.29 1.25 -7.08
C ALA A 57 -5.68 2.67 -6.67
N GLU A 58 -6.50 3.34 -7.49
CA GLU A 58 -7.03 4.65 -7.17
C GLU A 58 -7.98 4.60 -5.96
N GLN A 59 -8.86 3.58 -5.89
CA GLN A 59 -9.69 3.35 -4.71
C GLN A 59 -8.86 3.09 -3.45
N GLU A 60 -7.83 2.23 -3.52
CA GLU A 60 -6.95 1.97 -2.37
C GLU A 60 -6.15 3.22 -1.97
N LYS A 61 -5.75 4.06 -2.94
CA LYS A 61 -5.10 5.35 -2.67
C LYS A 61 -6.04 6.33 -1.97
N GLN A 62 -7.31 6.39 -2.36
CA GLN A 62 -8.32 7.22 -1.70
C GLN A 62 -8.56 6.77 -0.25
N LYS A 63 -8.79 5.47 -0.04
CA LYS A 63 -8.92 4.87 1.30
C LYS A 63 -7.71 5.16 2.19
N TYR A 64 -6.50 5.05 1.63
CA TYR A 64 -5.28 5.41 2.35
C TYR A 64 -5.22 6.90 2.69
N GLY A 65 -5.63 7.78 1.78
CA GLY A 65 -5.72 9.21 2.03
C GLY A 65 -6.64 9.54 3.20
N GLU A 66 -7.80 8.90 3.27
CA GLU A 66 -8.76 9.04 4.39
C GLU A 66 -8.19 8.48 5.70
N ALA A 67 -7.65 7.26 5.67
CA ALA A 67 -7.02 6.64 6.85
C ALA A 67 -5.83 7.47 7.37
N MET A 68 -5.07 8.09 6.45
CA MET A 68 -3.93 8.94 6.79
C MET A 68 -4.35 10.30 7.35
N LYS A 69 -5.47 10.88 6.89
CA LYS A 69 -6.07 12.06 7.53
C LYS A 69 -6.47 11.77 8.97
N GLY A 70 -7.13 10.63 9.23
CA GLY A 70 -7.46 10.18 10.58
C GLY A 70 -6.20 9.95 11.43
N TYR A 71 -5.17 9.32 10.87
CA TYR A 71 -3.90 9.12 11.57
C TYR A 71 -3.16 10.42 11.88
N ASN A 72 -3.14 11.39 10.96
CA ASN A 72 -2.53 12.69 11.23
C ASN A 72 -3.24 13.42 12.37
N MET A 73 -4.57 13.36 12.43
CA MET A 73 -5.34 13.94 13.53
C MET A 73 -5.01 13.26 14.87
N VAL A 74 -5.00 11.92 14.92
CA VAL A 74 -4.68 11.16 16.15
C VAL A 74 -3.20 11.30 16.56
N SER A 75 -2.27 11.39 15.60
CA SER A 75 -0.84 11.57 15.89
C SER A 75 -0.50 12.99 16.35
N GLN A 76 -1.27 14.00 15.95
CA GLN A 76 -1.19 15.35 16.50
C GLN A 76 -1.79 15.43 17.91
N SER A 77 -2.94 14.77 18.17
CA SER A 77 -3.55 14.70 19.51
C SER A 77 -2.66 13.99 20.54
N ASN A 78 -1.98 12.91 20.15
CA ASN A 78 -1.03 12.20 21.01
C ASN A 78 0.29 12.95 21.23
N LYS A 79 0.60 13.98 20.45
CA LYS A 79 1.76 14.85 20.69
C LYS A 79 1.50 15.91 21.79
N SER A 80 0.24 16.21 22.07
CA SER A 80 -0.16 17.23 23.07
C SER A 80 -0.38 16.67 24.48
N LEU A 81 -0.45 15.35 24.67
CA LEU A 81 -0.64 14.71 25.99
C LEU A 81 0.68 14.39 26.72
N CYS A 82 1.83 14.74 26.15
CA CYS A 82 3.13 14.72 26.81
C CYS A 82 3.68 16.15 26.96
N GLN A 83 2.87 17.06 27.51
CA GLN A 83 3.43 18.24 28.17
C GLN A 83 3.73 17.79 29.61
N PRO A 84 4.99 17.72 30.08
CA PRO A 84 5.22 17.66 31.52
C PRO A 84 4.60 18.93 32.08
N SER A 85 3.49 18.77 32.78
CA SER A 85 2.85 19.81 33.56
C SER A 85 3.91 20.37 34.51
N ASN A 86 4.47 21.52 34.18
CA ASN A 86 5.21 22.36 35.11
C ASN A 86 4.19 22.84 36.16
N LEU A 87 3.96 22.00 37.15
CA LEU A 87 3.33 22.38 38.41
C LEU A 87 4.42 23.04 39.26
N PRO A 88 4.27 24.31 39.64
CA PRO A 88 5.25 24.99 40.45
C PRO A 88 5.13 24.52 41.90
N PHE A 89 6.25 24.19 42.53
CA PHE A 89 6.57 24.52 43.91
C PHE A 89 8.10 24.56 44.07
#